data_AF-A0A847AKC5-F1
#
_entry.id   AF-A0A847AKC5-F1
#
_cell.length_a   1.000
_cell.length_b   1.000
_cell.length_c   1.000
_cell.angle_alpha   90.00
_cell.angle_beta   90.00
_cell.angle_gamma   90.00
#
_symmetry.space_group_name_H-M   'P 1'
#
loop_
_entity.id
_entity.type
_entity.pdbx_description
1 polymer ?
#
loop_
_entity_poly.entity_id
_entity_poly.type
_entity_poly.pdbx_seq_one_letter_code
_entity_poly.pdbx_strand_id
1 'polypeptide(L)'
;RDMEVKIDEKILQEIASITDGKYFRATNNKKLTEIYREIDQLEKSKIEVREFSRKSEEYVPFAMAGILLLILSLFLNVTFFKSIP
;
A
#
# COMPACT_ATOMS: atom_id res chain seq x y z
N ARG A 1 0.62 5.67 36.43
CA ARG A 1 1.79 5.08 37.11
C ARG A 1 2.99 5.56 36.34
N ASP A 2 3.83 6.42 36.90
CA ASP A 2 5.11 6.77 36.29
C ASP A 2 5.97 5.50 36.29
N MET A 3 6.17 4.91 35.11
CA MET A 3 7.15 3.85 34.94
C MET A 3 8.52 4.50 34.83
N GLU A 4 9.42 4.14 35.72
CA GLU A 4 10.81 4.57 35.69
C GLU A 4 11.50 3.90 34.50
N VAL A 5 11.63 4.62 33.39
CA VAL A 5 12.31 4.11 32.19
C VAL A 5 13.79 4.40 32.35
N LYS A 6 14.61 3.35 32.47
CA LYS A 6 16.07 3.47 32.39
C LYS A 6 16.44 3.70 30.92
N ILE A 7 16.72 4.94 30.57
CA ILE A 7 17.16 5.35 29.23
C ILE A 7 18.65 5.67 29.30
N ASP A 8 19.44 5.00 28.47
CA ASP A 8 20.84 5.38 28.26
C ASP A 8 20.90 6.54 27.25
N GLU A 9 20.76 7.77 27.76
CA GLU A 9 20.76 8.98 26.95
C GLU A 9 22.09 9.20 26.23
N LYS A 10 23.19 8.69 26.78
CA LYS A 10 24.53 8.86 26.21
C LYS A 10 24.65 8.12 24.88
N ILE A 11 24.22 6.85 24.85
CA ILE A 11 24.21 6.04 23.63
C ILE A 11 23.29 6.67 22.57
N LEU A 12 22.11 7.15 22.97
CA LEU A 12 21.16 7.75 22.04
C LEU A 12 21.67 9.07 21.44
N GLN A 13 22.39 9.88 22.23
CA GLN A 13 23.04 11.10 21.75
C GLN A 13 24.21 10.78 20.80
N GLU A 14 24.98 9.73 21.07
CA GLU A 14 26.06 9.27 20.21
C GLU A 14 25.53 8.80 18.85
N ILE A 15 24.46 8.00 18.83
CA ILE A 15 23.81 7.56 17.59
C ILE A 15 23.32 8.77 16.78
N ALA A 16 22.63 9.73 17.41
CA ALA A 16 22.16 10.93 16.75
C ALA A 16 23.32 11.74 16.15
N SER A 17 24.45 11.84 16.86
CA SER A 17 25.64 12.54 16.37
C SER A 17 26.29 11.84 15.18
N ILE A 18 26.32 10.50 15.18
CA ILE A 18 26.87 9.69 14.08
C ILE A 18 26.01 9.80 12.81
N THR A 19 24.68 9.88 12.96
CA THR A 19 23.73 9.91 11.83
C THR A 19 23.36 11.32 11.36
N ASP A 20 23.99 12.37 11.92
CA ASP A 20 23.60 13.78 11.71
C ASP A 20 22.12 14.04 12.04
N GLY A 21 21.59 13.25 12.98
CA GLY A 21 20.24 13.35 13.51
C GLY A 21 20.18 14.18 14.79
N LYS A 22 18.96 14.39 15.30
CA LYS A 22 18.73 15.07 16.58
C LYS A 22 18.20 14.10 17.63
N TYR A 23 18.77 14.16 18.83
CA TYR A 23 18.24 13.46 20.00
C TYR A 23 17.11 14.27 20.64
N PHE A 24 15.99 13.60 20.95
CA PHE A 24 14.86 14.22 21.64
C PHE A 24 14.44 13.39 22.86
N ARG A 25 14.17 14.07 23.97
CA ARG A 25 13.61 13.46 25.18
C ARG A 25 12.17 13.89 25.39
N ALA A 26 11.24 12.98 25.11
CA ALA A 26 9.81 13.18 25.37
C ALA A 26 9.50 12.85 26.84
N THR A 27 9.43 13.86 27.69
CA THR A 27 9.09 13.71 29.12
C THR A 27 7.57 13.67 29.38
N ASN A 28 6.77 14.02 28.37
CA ASN A 28 5.31 14.00 28.43
C ASN A 28 4.71 13.94 27.00
N ASN A 29 3.41 13.66 26.90
CA ASN A 29 2.71 13.54 25.61
C ASN A 29 2.74 14.84 24.78
N LYS A 30 2.68 16.03 25.41
CA LYS A 30 2.73 17.30 24.67
C LYS A 30 4.07 17.48 23.96
N LYS A 31 5.16 17.16 24.66
CA LYS A 31 6.52 17.21 24.13
C LYS A 31 6.73 16.17 23.04
N LEU A 32 6.12 14.99 23.17
CA LEU A 32 6.12 13.98 22.11
C LEU A 32 5.47 14.51 20.82
N THR A 33 4.29 15.12 20.92
CA THR A 33 3.60 15.72 19.76
C THR A 33 4.43 16.83 19.11
N GLU A 34 5.09 17.67 19.91
CA GLU A 34 5.93 18.75 19.40
C GLU A 34 7.17 18.22 18.65
N ILE A 35 7.81 17.18 19.19
CA ILE A 35 8.93 16.48 18.53
C ILE A 35 8.50 15.94 17.16
N TYR A 36 7.35 15.25 17.09
CA TYR A 36 6.83 14.75 15.81
C TYR A 36 6.54 15.88 14.81
N ARG A 37 6.03 17.02 15.29
CA ARG A 37 5.80 18.20 14.44
C ARG A 37 7.09 18.79 13.89
N GLU A 38 8.18 18.79 14.66
CA GLU A 38 9.50 19.21 14.17
C GLU A 38 10.07 18.22 13.14
N ILE A 39 9.92 16.91 13.38
CA ILE A 39 10.36 15.87 12.45
C ILE A 39 9.62 15.98 11.10
N ASP A 40 8.30 16.17 11.13
CA ASP A 40 7.46 16.32 9.94
C ASP A 40 7.88 17.53 9.07
N GLN A 41 8.32 18.62 9.70
CA GLN A 41 8.82 19.80 8.97
C GLN A 41 10.17 19.57 8.26
N LEU A 42 10.96 18.60 8.71
CA LEU A 42 12.27 18.26 8.15
C LEU A 42 12.18 17.19 7.06
N GLU A 43 11.01 16.57 6.86
CA GLU A 43 10.80 15.54 5.84
C GLU A 43 10.76 16.16 4.43
N LYS A 44 11.88 16.06 3.69
CA LYS A 44 12.07 16.72 2.39
C LYS A 44 11.20 16.17 1.26
N SER A 45 10.54 15.02 1.43
CA SER A 45 9.58 14.50 0.47
C SER A 45 8.54 13.63 1.16
N LYS A 46 7.25 13.95 1.01
CA LYS A 46 6.19 12.97 1.20
C LYS A 46 6.49 11.83 0.24
N ILE A 47 6.83 10.65 0.76
CA ILE A 47 6.87 9.45 -0.05
C ILE A 47 5.40 9.18 -0.43
N GLU A 48 4.94 9.80 -1.53
CA GLU A 48 3.79 9.28 -2.26
C GLU A 48 4.23 7.92 -2.76
N VAL A 49 3.98 6.90 -1.94
CA VAL A 49 4.02 5.51 -2.36
C VAL A 49 2.99 5.43 -3.47
N ARG A 50 3.44 5.66 -4.71
CA ARG A 50 2.67 5.35 -5.89
C ARG A 50 2.56 3.83 -5.84
N GLU A 51 1.50 3.34 -5.21
CA GLU A 51 1.08 1.96 -5.35
C GLU A 51 0.80 1.77 -6.84
N PHE A 52 1.82 1.32 -7.57
CA PHE A 52 1.65 0.76 -8.89
C PHE A 52 0.93 -0.57 -8.70
N SER A 53 -0.38 -0.49 -8.47
CA SER A 53 -1.26 -1.66 -8.43
C SER A 53 -1.25 -2.28 -9.81
N ARG A 54 -0.34 -3.23 -10.03
CA ARG A 54 -0.28 -4.04 -11.25
C ARG A 54 -1.38 -5.10 -11.14
N LYS A 55 -2.63 -4.69 -11.35
CA LYS A 55 -3.75 -5.61 -11.45
C LYS A 55 -3.72 -6.25 -12.84
N SER A 56 -3.37 -7.53 -12.92
CA SER A 56 -3.56 -8.29 -14.15
C SER A 56 -5.02 -8.74 -14.25
N GLU A 57 -5.65 -8.50 -15.40
CA GLU A 57 -7.03 -8.89 -15.65
C GLU A 57 -7.07 -10.30 -16.25
N GLU A 58 -7.23 -11.33 -15.41
CA GLU A 58 -7.28 -12.74 -15.84
C GLU A 58 -8.64 -13.17 -16.43
N TYR A 59 -9.65 -12.30 -16.49
CA TYR A 59 -10.99 -12.66 -16.98
C TYR A 59 -11.08 -12.69 -18.52
N VAL A 60 -10.15 -12.03 -19.22
CA VAL A 60 -10.12 -11.92 -20.69
C VAL A 60 -10.20 -13.28 -21.42
N PRO A 61 -9.42 -14.32 -21.06
CA PRO A 61 -9.53 -15.63 -21.71
C PRO A 61 -10.92 -16.27 -21.51
N PHE A 62 -11.55 -16.10 -20.34
CA PHE A 62 -12.88 -16.64 -20.06
C PHE A 62 -13.97 -15.88 -20.82
N ALA A 63 -13.86 -14.55 -20.92
CA ALA A 63 -14.77 -13.73 -21.72
C ALA A 63 -14.72 -14.11 -23.20
N MET A 64 -13.52 -14.34 -23.74
CA MET A 64 -13.32 -14.78 -25.12
C MET A 64 -13.91 -16.17 -25.37
N ALA A 65 -13.74 -17.11 -24.44
CA ALA A 65 -14.38 -18.43 -24.51
C ALA A 65 -15.91 -18.32 -24.50
N GLY A 66 -16.48 -17.43 -23.67
CA GLY A 66 -17.92 -17.16 -23.64
C GLY A 66 -18.46 -16.62 -24.96
N ILE A 67 -17.77 -15.64 -25.57
CA ILE A 67 -18.14 -15.10 -26.89
C ILE A 67 -18.11 -16.21 -27.95
N LEU A 68 -17.09 -17.07 -27.94
CA LEU A 68 -16.97 -18.17 -28.89
C LEU A 68 -18.12 -19.18 -28.76
N LEU A 69 -18.52 -19.51 -27.53
CA LEU A 69 -19.68 -20.38 -27.27
C LEU A 69 -21.00 -19.76 -27.73
N LEU A 70 -21.17 -18.44 -27.55
CA LEU A 70 -22.36 -17.72 -28.04
C LEU A 70 -22.45 -17.70 -29.57
N ILE A 71 -21.32 -17.49 -30.25
CA ILE A 71 -21.27 -17.57 -31.71
C ILE A 71 -21.59 -19.00 -32.15
N LEU A 72 -20.98 -20.00 -31.53
CA LEU A 72 -21.23 -21.40 -31.85
C LEU A 72 -22.70 -21.77 -31.65
N SER A 73 -23.33 -21.33 -30.55
CA SER A 73 -24.75 -21.60 -30.29
C SER A 73 -25.66 -20.94 -31.33
N LEU A 74 -25.34 -19.73 -31.78
CA LEU A 74 -26.06 -19.06 -32.86
C LEU A 74 -25.95 -19.85 -34.18
N PHE A 75 -24.74 -20.29 -34.53
CA PHE A 75 -24.49 -21.11 -35.72
C PHE A 75 -25.25 -22.45 -35.66
N LEU A 76 -25.25 -23.12 -34.51
CA LEU A 76 -26.01 -24.37 -34.30
C LEU A 76 -27.52 -24.14 -34.42
N ASN A 77 -28.05 -23.06 -33.83
CA ASN A 77 -29.47 -22.72 -33.96
C ASN A 77 -29.86 -22.42 -35.41
N VAL A 78 -29.04 -21.69 -36.15
CA VAL A 78 -29.32 -21.31 -37.55
C VAL A 78 -29.13 -22.49 -38.52
N THR A 79 -28.14 -23.36 -38.29
CA THR A 79 -27.76 -24.43 -39.23
C THR A 79 -28.45 -25.76 -38.93
N PHE A 80 -28.58 -26.12 -37.65
CA PHE A 80 -29.10 -27.43 -37.23
C PHE A 80 -30.59 -27.38 -36.87
N PHE A 81 -31.06 -26.28 -36.26
CA PHE A 81 -32.43 -26.17 -35.73
C PHE A 81 -33.46 -25.60 -36.72
N LYS A 82 -33.05 -25.28 -37.96
CA LYS A 82 -33.96 -24.92 -39.06
C LYS A 82 -34.54 -26.12 -39.84
N SER A 83 -34.25 -27.36 -39.44
CA SER A 83 -34.68 -28.58 -40.14
C SER A 83 -35.50 -29.55 -39.29
N ILE A 84 -36.26 -29.04 -38.32
CA ILE A 84 -37.34 -29.82 -37.70
C ILE A 84 -38.63 -28.99 -37.78
N PRO A 85 -39.50 -29.21 -38.80
CA PRO A 85 -40.91 -28.86 -38.66
C PRO A 85 -41.57 -29.63 -37.51
#